data_AF-A0A2A2B166-F1
#
_entry.id   AF-A0A2A2B166-F1
#
_cell.length_a   1.000
_cell.length_b   1.000
_cell.length_c   1.000
_cell.angle_alpha   90.00
_cell.angle_beta   90.00
_cell.angle_gamma   90.00
#
_symmetry.space_group_name_H-M   'P 1'
#
loop_
_entity.id
_entity.type
_entity.pdbx_description
1 polymer ?
#
loop_
_entity_poly.entity_id
_entity_poly.type
_entity_poly.pdbx_seq_one_letter_code
_entity_poly.pdbx_strand_id
1 'polypeptide(L)'
;MTAAEFAQLWRQRPHEAIATMQARSKLLVSYNWQDVYADEHLRNFTVSRLACLDTLQAVYEAVQRATAGDLSRRDFIREVEKTLRDKGWWGLNAVVDPATGETVQTHFNPSRLQLIYDTNTRAAHAAGQWQRIQRNKHAYPYLRYVTVGDEHVRPEHARWHNLTLPVDHPLWQQIYPPNGWRCRCRVVAMRQEEVDAGASPTGAPLRIEPPQEQPKEWINRRTGEVRQIVPGVSPGFDYNVGEASAQWQSMAQQLAQKTASAPAELGAALGQAINQSPAGAELVDKAWAAWITDLMADPIARKRMALLGFVRPQDIAALGQRGIKVPNAAIQVEDSRIVGKKAQRHQGKGDALSEGDWRALSANLRRPKAVLLDKHNQTLLYVLAPQEAQAQRVVVAPAYTVKGEESASLRTAYWASLADIRGNVAGGQLELLDGSLD
;
A
#
# COMPACT_ATOMS: atom_id res chain seq x y z
N MET A 1 -25.68 16.81 -6.11
CA MET A 1 -24.41 17.08 -5.41
C MET A 1 -23.98 18.50 -5.71
N THR A 2 -23.98 19.37 -4.71
CA THR A 2 -23.65 20.80 -4.85
C THR A 2 -22.15 21.02 -4.98
N ALA A 3 -21.72 22.19 -5.46
CA ALA A 3 -20.30 22.57 -5.47
C ALA A 3 -19.67 22.57 -4.06
N ALA A 4 -20.48 22.80 -3.03
CA ALA A 4 -20.07 22.71 -1.63
C ALA A 4 -19.85 21.26 -1.17
N GLU A 5 -20.75 20.33 -1.55
CA GLU A 5 -20.59 18.89 -1.29
C GLU A 5 -19.39 18.31 -2.06
N PHE A 6 -19.16 18.76 -3.30
CA PHE A 6 -17.96 18.42 -4.07
C PHE A 6 -16.71 18.98 -3.38
N ALA A 7 -16.68 20.25 -2.99
CA ALA A 7 -15.55 20.83 -2.25
C ALA A 7 -15.29 20.13 -0.90
N GLN A 8 -16.32 19.61 -0.24
CA GLN A 8 -16.22 18.87 1.02
C GLN A 8 -15.66 17.45 0.83
N LEU A 9 -16.02 16.76 -0.26
CA LEU A 9 -15.39 15.50 -0.71
C LEU A 9 -13.89 15.65 -1.00
N TRP A 10 -13.45 16.85 -1.39
CA TRP A 10 -12.04 17.18 -1.60
C TRP A 10 -11.33 17.75 -0.35
N ARG A 11 -12.07 18.13 0.70
CA ARG A 11 -11.53 18.50 2.03
C ARG A 11 -11.33 17.31 2.95
N GLN A 12 -11.96 16.17 2.68
CA GLN A 12 -11.63 14.93 3.38
C GLN A 12 -10.19 14.53 3.09
N ARG A 13 -9.47 14.04 4.11
CA ARG A 13 -8.09 13.55 3.94
C ARG A 13 -8.07 12.58 2.75
N PRO A 14 -7.12 12.70 1.82
CA PRO A 14 -7.11 11.89 0.61
C PRO A 14 -6.66 10.47 0.99
N HIS A 15 -7.58 9.71 1.57
CA HIS A 15 -7.33 8.43 2.22
C HIS A 15 -6.53 7.48 1.34
N GLU A 16 -6.91 7.37 0.08
CA GLU A 16 -6.25 6.49 -0.88
C GLU A 16 -4.84 6.98 -1.25
N ALA A 17 -4.59 8.29 -1.17
CA ALA A 17 -3.24 8.84 -1.33
C ALA A 17 -2.37 8.46 -0.14
N ILE A 18 -2.91 8.51 1.09
CA ILE A 18 -2.23 8.05 2.30
C ILE A 18 -1.94 6.55 2.20
N ALA A 19 -2.92 5.75 1.81
CA ALA A 19 -2.77 4.30 1.62
C ALA A 19 -1.71 3.98 0.56
N THR A 20 -1.69 4.71 -0.57
CA THR A 20 -0.65 4.56 -1.60
C THR A 20 0.73 4.92 -1.05
N MET A 21 0.86 6.01 -0.29
CA MET A 21 2.14 6.39 0.30
C MET A 21 2.61 5.36 1.33
N GLN A 22 1.70 4.81 2.14
CA GLN A 22 2.00 3.77 3.13
C GLN A 22 2.38 2.43 2.52
N ALA A 23 1.86 2.10 1.32
CA ALA A 23 2.29 0.92 0.58
C ALA A 23 3.78 0.98 0.17
N ARG A 24 4.38 2.18 0.18
CA ARG A 24 5.80 2.42 -0.13
C ARG A 24 6.72 2.35 1.11
N SER A 25 6.28 1.69 2.19
CA SER A 25 6.99 1.64 3.48
C SER A 25 8.35 0.96 3.47
N LYS A 26 8.67 0.17 2.44
CA LYS A 26 9.99 -0.45 2.33
C LYS A 26 11.02 0.61 1.95
N LEU A 27 11.93 0.93 2.85
CA LEU A 27 13.00 1.86 2.56
C LEU A 27 14.09 1.16 1.74
N LEU A 28 14.39 1.70 0.56
CA LEU A 28 15.54 1.28 -0.22
C LEU A 28 16.52 2.43 -0.33
N VAL A 29 17.78 2.19 0.02
CA VAL A 29 18.87 3.07 -0.39
C VAL A 29 19.06 2.89 -1.90
N SER A 30 18.88 3.96 -2.66
CA SER A 30 19.23 3.99 -4.09
C SER A 30 20.35 5.00 -4.32
N TYR A 31 21.22 4.71 -5.28
CA TYR A 31 22.32 5.58 -5.66
C TYR A 31 21.95 6.41 -6.89
N ASN A 32 21.12 5.87 -7.76
CA ASN A 32 20.54 6.53 -8.92
C ASN A 32 19.02 6.37 -8.90
N TRP A 33 18.29 7.34 -9.46
CA TRP A 33 16.85 7.19 -9.63
C TRP A 33 16.50 6.04 -10.59
N GLN A 34 17.43 5.64 -11.47
CA GLN A 34 17.29 4.47 -12.35
C GLN A 34 17.45 3.13 -11.63
N ASP A 35 17.94 3.11 -10.39
CA ASP A 35 18.14 1.87 -9.62
C ASP A 35 16.82 1.28 -9.08
N VAL A 36 15.78 2.11 -8.97
CA VAL A 36 14.43 1.72 -8.54
C VAL A 36 13.47 2.27 -9.57
N TYR A 37 12.83 1.42 -10.37
CA TYR A 37 12.03 1.87 -11.52
C TYR A 37 10.54 1.51 -11.40
N ALA A 38 9.68 2.35 -11.98
CA ALA A 38 8.24 2.14 -12.12
C ALA A 38 7.54 1.47 -10.92
N ASP A 39 7.20 0.18 -11.03
CA ASP A 39 6.47 -0.58 -10.02
C ASP A 39 7.26 -0.86 -8.73
N GLU A 40 8.59 -0.74 -8.78
CA GLU A 40 9.40 -0.75 -7.57
C GLU A 40 9.23 0.52 -6.74
N HIS A 41 8.90 1.67 -7.35
CA HIS A 41 8.52 2.88 -6.60
C HIS A 41 7.15 2.74 -5.91
N LEU A 42 6.30 1.80 -6.34
CA LEU A 42 5.05 1.46 -5.63
C LEU A 42 5.34 0.71 -4.33
N ARG A 43 6.46 0.00 -4.29
CA ARG A 43 6.84 -0.83 -3.15
C ARG A 43 7.79 -0.13 -2.19
N ASN A 44 8.66 0.70 -2.75
CA ASN A 44 9.81 1.22 -2.06
C ASN A 44 9.79 2.74 -2.01
N PHE A 45 10.05 3.28 -0.82
CA PHE A 45 10.43 4.67 -0.68
C PHE A 45 11.95 4.78 -0.76
N THR A 46 12.40 5.65 -1.64
CA THR A 46 13.81 5.92 -1.82
C THR A 46 14.03 7.40 -2.13
N VAL A 47 15.19 7.89 -1.75
CA VAL A 47 15.72 9.18 -2.19
C VAL A 47 17.10 8.89 -2.75
N SER A 48 17.27 9.09 -4.06
CA SER A 48 18.55 8.85 -4.73
C SER A 48 19.69 9.53 -3.97
N ARG A 49 20.78 8.80 -3.73
CA ARG A 49 21.98 9.23 -3.00
C ARG A 49 21.70 9.70 -1.57
N LEU A 50 20.69 9.12 -0.90
CA LEU A 50 20.53 9.17 0.55
C LEU A 50 20.81 7.78 1.12
N ALA A 51 22.07 7.52 1.49
CA ALA A 51 22.53 6.19 1.88
C ALA A 51 22.36 5.87 3.38
N CYS A 52 21.62 6.70 4.11
CA CYS A 52 21.37 6.52 5.54
C CYS A 52 19.89 6.14 5.77
N LEU A 53 19.65 4.90 6.19
CA LEU A 53 18.32 4.34 6.41
C LEU A 53 17.50 5.16 7.43
N ASP A 54 18.08 5.53 8.57
CA ASP A 54 17.36 6.33 9.57
C ASP A 54 17.00 7.73 9.05
N THR A 55 17.82 8.30 8.17
CA THR A 55 17.51 9.59 7.54
C THR A 55 16.39 9.41 6.52
N LEU A 56 16.45 8.33 5.74
CA LEU A 56 15.43 7.98 4.77
C LEU A 56 14.06 7.68 5.43
N GLN A 57 14.05 7.04 6.60
CA GLN A 57 12.84 6.81 7.42
C GLN A 57 12.21 8.14 7.86
N ALA A 58 13.00 9.07 8.38
CA ALA A 58 12.48 10.37 8.80
C ALA A 58 11.91 11.18 7.61
N VAL A 59 12.57 11.12 6.45
CA VAL A 59 12.03 11.76 5.23
C VAL A 59 10.73 11.09 4.79
N TYR A 60 10.66 9.76 4.84
CA TYR A 60 9.46 8.99 4.52
C TYR A 60 8.27 9.41 5.40
N GLU A 61 8.45 9.45 6.72
CA GLU A 61 7.43 9.86 7.69
C GLU A 61 6.97 11.31 7.47
N ALA A 62 7.89 12.22 7.14
CA ALA A 62 7.57 13.60 6.78
C ALA A 62 6.74 13.67 5.49
N VAL A 63 7.06 12.86 4.48
CA VAL A 63 6.28 12.76 3.23
C VAL A 63 4.88 12.17 3.49
N GLN A 64 4.76 11.18 4.38
CA GLN A 64 3.45 10.62 4.75
C GLN A 64 2.55 11.69 5.40
N ARG A 65 3.06 12.43 6.39
CA ARG A 65 2.32 13.54 7.02
C ARG A 65 1.96 14.63 6.01
N ALA A 66 2.89 14.98 5.12
CA ALA A 66 2.62 15.92 4.03
C ALA A 66 1.48 15.45 3.12
N THR A 67 1.45 14.16 2.77
CA THR A 67 0.41 13.55 1.94
C THR A 67 -0.94 13.53 2.65
N ALA A 68 -0.95 13.38 3.98
CA ALA A 68 -2.15 13.44 4.80
C ALA A 68 -2.71 14.87 4.96
N GLY A 69 -1.93 15.89 4.60
CA GLY A 69 -2.27 17.30 4.79
C GLY A 69 -1.81 17.87 6.15
N ASP A 70 -1.12 17.07 6.95
CA ASP A 70 -0.67 17.44 8.31
C ASP A 70 0.63 18.26 8.29
N LEU A 71 1.29 18.37 7.13
CA LEU A 71 2.56 19.08 6.98
C LEU A 71 2.60 19.90 5.69
N SER A 72 2.68 21.24 5.83
CA SER A 72 2.81 22.14 4.68
C SER A 72 4.15 21.95 3.98
N ARG A 73 4.25 22.32 2.69
CA ARG A 73 5.53 22.26 1.96
C ARG A 73 6.66 23.01 2.67
N ARG A 74 6.35 24.19 3.23
CA ARG A 74 7.32 25.02 3.95
C ARG A 74 7.81 24.30 5.21
N ASP A 75 6.89 23.73 5.97
CA ASP A 75 7.21 23.10 7.25
C ASP A 75 7.92 21.74 7.01
N PHE A 76 7.56 21.01 5.95
CA PHE A 76 8.30 19.84 5.47
C PHE A 76 9.76 20.18 5.16
N ILE A 77 10.01 21.24 4.38
CA ILE A 77 11.38 21.65 4.04
C ILE A 77 12.17 21.97 5.30
N ARG A 78 11.58 22.74 6.23
CA ARG A 78 12.23 23.11 7.50
C ARG A 78 12.55 21.90 8.36
N GLU A 79 11.61 20.98 8.52
CA GLU A 79 11.77 19.81 9.38
C GLU A 79 12.80 18.84 8.80
N VAL A 80 12.70 18.50 7.52
CA VAL A 80 13.64 17.58 6.86
C VAL A 80 15.03 18.20 6.76
N GLU A 81 15.14 19.51 6.53
CA GLU A 81 16.43 20.20 6.59
C GLU A 81 17.07 20.06 7.98
N LYS A 82 16.31 20.29 9.06
CA LYS A 82 16.80 20.09 10.43
C LYS A 82 17.30 18.66 10.62
N THR A 83 16.51 17.65 10.24
CA THR A 83 16.92 16.25 10.32
C THR A 83 18.21 15.96 9.54
N LEU A 84 18.34 16.50 8.33
CA LEU A 84 19.54 16.32 7.51
C LEU A 84 20.76 17.00 8.13
N ARG A 85 20.60 18.19 8.73
CA ARG A 85 21.69 18.88 9.46
C ARG A 85 22.14 18.07 10.68
N ASP A 86 21.19 17.63 11.50
CA ASP A 86 21.45 16.84 12.71
C ASP A 86 22.19 15.53 12.38
N LYS A 87 21.93 14.96 11.20
CA LYS A 87 22.56 13.72 10.71
C LYS A 87 23.76 13.93 9.80
N GLY A 88 24.22 15.17 9.60
CA GLY A 88 25.39 15.49 8.78
C GLY A 88 25.22 15.32 7.26
N TRP A 89 23.97 15.23 6.78
CA TRP A 89 23.62 15.04 5.35
C TRP A 89 23.24 16.34 4.64
N TRP A 90 23.19 17.48 5.33
CA TRP A 90 22.84 18.75 4.69
C TRP A 90 24.00 19.33 3.86
N GLY A 91 23.70 19.92 2.70
CA GLY A 91 24.73 20.46 1.82
C GLY A 91 25.33 19.41 0.87
N LEU A 92 26.61 19.57 0.53
CA LEU A 92 27.33 18.67 -0.37
C LEU A 92 27.79 17.42 0.35
N ASN A 93 27.47 16.26 -0.21
CA ASN A 93 27.86 14.95 0.30
C ASN A 93 28.49 14.13 -0.82
N ALA A 94 29.61 13.48 -0.51
CA ALA A 94 30.20 12.47 -1.39
C ALA A 94 29.52 11.13 -1.16
N VAL A 95 29.09 10.48 -2.23
CA VAL A 95 28.49 9.14 -2.19
C VAL A 95 29.19 8.26 -3.23
N VAL A 96 29.62 7.07 -2.82
CA VAL A 96 30.23 6.09 -3.72
C VAL A 96 29.12 5.26 -4.36
N ASP A 97 29.06 5.21 -5.69
CA ASP A 97 28.15 4.30 -6.40
C ASP A 97 28.71 2.87 -6.29
N PRO A 98 28.00 1.92 -5.66
CA PRO A 98 28.50 0.57 -5.44
C PRO A 98 28.64 -0.23 -6.74
N ALA A 99 27.94 0.15 -7.81
CA ALA A 99 28.00 -0.55 -9.08
C ALA A 99 29.17 -0.10 -9.96
N THR A 100 29.65 1.14 -9.81
CA THR A 100 30.77 1.66 -10.60
C THR A 100 32.04 1.93 -9.79
N GLY A 101 31.93 2.03 -8.46
CA GLY A 101 33.01 2.44 -7.56
C GLY A 101 33.30 3.95 -7.60
N GLU A 102 32.59 4.73 -8.42
CA GLU A 102 32.84 6.15 -8.59
C GLU A 102 32.24 6.98 -7.45
N THR A 103 32.98 8.01 -7.03
CA THR A 103 32.47 8.99 -6.05
C THR A 103 31.72 10.10 -6.78
N VAL A 104 30.42 10.22 -6.49
CA VAL A 104 29.54 11.27 -7.01
C VAL A 104 29.10 12.21 -5.91
N GLN A 105 29.05 13.51 -6.23
CA GLN A 105 28.60 14.54 -5.30
C GLN A 105 27.07 14.68 -5.35
N THR A 106 26.46 14.82 -4.18
CA THR A 106 25.02 15.01 -4.01
C THR A 106 24.76 16.20 -3.10
N HIS A 107 23.88 17.11 -3.52
CA HIS A 107 23.60 18.33 -2.76
C HIS A 107 22.19 18.26 -2.17
N PHE A 108 22.06 18.27 -0.85
CA PHE A 108 20.79 18.49 -0.16
C PHE A 108 20.61 19.98 0.13
N ASN A 109 19.62 20.59 -0.54
CA ASN A 109 19.26 21.99 -0.43
C ASN A 109 17.73 22.16 -0.50
N PRO A 110 17.17 23.36 -0.24
CA PRO A 110 15.72 23.56 -0.23
C PRO A 110 15.03 23.16 -1.54
N SER A 111 15.67 23.42 -2.70
CA SER A 111 15.14 23.07 -4.02
C SER A 111 14.99 21.56 -4.23
N ARG A 112 15.91 20.76 -3.68
CA ARG A 112 15.83 19.29 -3.71
C ARG A 112 14.77 18.78 -2.76
N LEU A 113 14.67 19.34 -1.55
CA LEU A 113 13.61 18.98 -0.62
C LEU A 113 12.22 19.29 -1.20
N GLN A 114 12.09 20.42 -1.89
CA GLN A 114 10.88 20.74 -2.64
C GLN A 114 10.58 19.70 -3.72
N LEU A 115 11.58 19.24 -4.48
CA LEU A 115 11.39 18.20 -5.49
C LEU A 115 10.93 16.88 -4.89
N ILE A 116 11.52 16.47 -3.75
CA ILE A 116 11.14 15.25 -3.02
C ILE A 116 9.69 15.37 -2.54
N TYR A 117 9.33 16.50 -1.94
CA TYR A 117 7.95 16.77 -1.52
C TYR A 117 6.98 16.69 -2.70
N ASP A 118 7.24 17.50 -3.75
CA ASP A 118 6.33 17.66 -4.88
C ASP A 118 6.13 16.33 -5.61
N THR A 119 7.19 15.56 -5.83
CA THR A 119 7.09 14.28 -6.56
C THR A 119 6.26 13.27 -5.77
N ASN A 120 6.58 13.05 -4.50
CA ASN A 120 5.93 12.00 -3.73
C ASN A 120 4.46 12.31 -3.42
N THR A 121 4.17 13.55 -3.00
CA THR A 121 2.80 13.96 -2.69
C THR A 121 1.92 13.94 -3.94
N ARG A 122 2.40 14.44 -5.09
CA ARG A 122 1.64 14.41 -6.35
C ARG A 122 1.37 12.99 -6.84
N ALA A 123 2.36 12.11 -6.80
CA ALA A 123 2.19 10.71 -7.19
C ALA A 123 1.15 10.00 -6.30
N ALA A 124 1.23 10.20 -4.98
CA ALA A 124 0.25 9.66 -4.03
C ALA A 124 -1.16 10.19 -4.28
N HIS A 125 -1.32 11.51 -4.46
CA HIS A 125 -2.64 12.10 -4.76
C HIS A 125 -3.20 11.64 -6.10
N ALA A 126 -2.36 11.51 -7.14
CA ALA A 126 -2.76 11.01 -8.44
C ALA A 126 -3.25 9.55 -8.36
N ALA A 127 -2.56 8.71 -7.57
CA ALA A 127 -2.98 7.34 -7.34
C ALA A 127 -4.35 7.26 -6.64
N GLY A 128 -4.55 8.06 -5.59
CA GLY A 128 -5.85 8.15 -4.94
C GLY A 128 -6.94 8.70 -5.87
N GLN A 129 -6.61 9.70 -6.69
CA GLN A 129 -7.55 10.22 -7.69
C GLN A 129 -8.00 9.13 -8.67
N TRP A 130 -7.10 8.24 -9.10
CA TRP A 130 -7.43 7.13 -9.98
C TRP A 130 -8.43 6.16 -9.35
N GLN A 131 -8.27 5.82 -8.07
CA GLN A 131 -9.21 4.96 -7.36
C GLN A 131 -10.62 5.56 -7.32
N ARG A 132 -10.72 6.89 -7.07
CA ARG A 132 -12.00 7.61 -7.15
C ARG A 132 -12.57 7.63 -8.55
N ILE A 133 -11.73 7.83 -9.57
CA ILE A 133 -12.14 7.77 -10.98
C ILE A 133 -12.75 6.40 -11.28
N GLN A 134 -12.05 5.31 -10.95
CA GLN A 134 -12.49 3.95 -11.24
C GLN A 134 -13.82 3.62 -10.56
N ARG A 135 -14.04 4.04 -9.31
CA ARG A 135 -15.34 3.84 -8.62
C ARG A 135 -16.49 4.62 -9.27
N ASN A 136 -16.20 5.79 -9.82
CA ASN A 136 -17.22 6.70 -10.33
C ASN A 136 -17.33 6.71 -11.86
N LYS A 137 -16.60 5.84 -12.59
CA LYS A 137 -16.54 5.86 -14.05
C LYS A 137 -17.89 5.62 -14.74
N HIS A 138 -18.84 4.98 -14.05
CA HIS A 138 -20.21 4.84 -14.54
C HIS A 138 -20.93 6.19 -14.70
N ALA A 139 -20.64 7.15 -13.82
CA ALA A 139 -21.20 8.51 -13.87
C ALA A 139 -20.30 9.49 -14.63
N TYR A 140 -18.98 9.26 -14.60
CA TYR A 140 -17.98 10.09 -15.28
C TYR A 140 -17.07 9.23 -16.17
N PRO A 141 -17.55 8.81 -17.36
CA PRO A 141 -16.88 7.81 -18.18
C PRO A 141 -15.64 8.33 -18.94
N TYR A 142 -15.35 9.63 -18.90
CA TYR A 142 -14.19 10.22 -19.59
C TYR A 142 -13.24 10.93 -18.63
N LEU A 143 -11.98 11.01 -19.03
CA LEU A 143 -10.96 11.83 -18.38
C LEU A 143 -10.47 12.89 -19.37
N ARG A 144 -10.32 14.12 -18.88
CA ARG A 144 -9.66 15.21 -19.58
C ARG A 144 -8.32 15.51 -18.96
N TYR A 145 -7.28 15.55 -19.78
CA TYR A 145 -5.94 15.97 -19.37
C TYR A 145 -5.86 17.50 -19.29
N VAL A 146 -5.40 18.00 -18.15
CA VAL A 146 -5.35 19.43 -17.84
C VAL A 146 -3.94 19.82 -17.40
N THR A 147 -3.35 20.78 -18.11
CA THR A 147 -2.10 21.45 -17.72
C THR A 147 -2.39 22.70 -16.89
N VAL A 148 -1.38 23.24 -16.22
CA VAL A 148 -1.51 24.52 -15.49
C VAL A 148 -1.57 25.74 -16.43
N GLY A 149 -1.17 25.58 -17.70
CA GLY A 149 -1.30 26.61 -18.73
C GLY A 149 -0.27 27.74 -18.69
N ASP A 150 0.80 27.61 -17.89
CA ASP A 150 1.88 28.60 -17.85
C ASP A 150 3.07 28.23 -18.76
N GLU A 151 4.01 29.15 -18.90
CA GLU A 151 5.24 29.00 -19.71
C GLU A 151 6.17 27.85 -19.28
N HIS A 152 5.98 27.33 -18.07
CA HIS A 152 6.78 26.23 -17.51
C HIS A 152 6.17 24.86 -17.85
N VAL A 153 5.02 24.82 -18.54
CA VAL A 153 4.46 23.59 -19.09
C VAL A 153 5.32 23.14 -20.26
N ARG A 154 5.77 21.89 -20.22
CA ARG A 154 6.53 21.30 -21.33
C ARG A 154 5.69 21.31 -22.62
N PRO A 155 6.27 21.63 -23.80
CA PRO A 155 5.53 21.64 -25.06
C PRO A 155 4.77 20.33 -25.34
N GLU A 156 5.35 19.19 -24.99
CA GLU A 156 4.74 17.87 -25.13
C GLU A 156 3.48 17.75 -24.26
N HIS A 157 3.50 18.28 -23.04
CA HIS A 157 2.34 18.25 -22.13
C HIS A 157 1.26 19.23 -22.56
N ALA A 158 1.66 20.40 -23.10
CA ALA A 158 0.72 21.38 -23.64
C ALA A 158 -0.12 20.79 -24.77
N ARG A 159 0.46 19.89 -25.59
CA ARG A 159 -0.25 19.15 -26.65
C ARG A 159 -1.30 18.19 -26.11
N TRP A 160 -1.20 17.74 -24.86
CA TRP A 160 -2.24 16.91 -24.25
C TRP A 160 -3.33 17.74 -23.57
N HIS A 161 -3.19 19.08 -23.48
CA HIS A 161 -4.22 19.90 -22.87
C HIS A 161 -5.57 19.72 -23.60
N ASN A 162 -6.62 19.44 -22.83
CA ASN A 162 -7.96 19.08 -23.31
C ASN A 162 -8.06 17.76 -24.09
N LEU A 163 -7.04 16.90 -24.07
CA LEU A 163 -7.18 15.51 -24.50
C LEU A 163 -8.19 14.82 -23.59
N THR A 164 -9.31 14.38 -24.16
CA THR A 164 -10.44 13.78 -23.48
C THR A 164 -10.70 12.40 -24.04
N LEU A 165 -10.44 11.36 -23.25
CA LEU A 165 -10.59 9.96 -23.66
C LEU A 165 -11.41 9.19 -22.62
N PRO A 166 -12.06 8.08 -23.00
CA PRO A 166 -12.69 7.19 -22.03
C PRO A 166 -11.74 6.81 -20.90
N VAL A 167 -12.26 6.63 -19.67
CA VAL A 167 -11.46 6.25 -18.48
C VAL A 167 -10.63 4.99 -18.74
N ASP A 168 -11.17 4.03 -19.47
CA ASP A 168 -10.53 2.75 -19.77
C ASP A 168 -9.65 2.79 -21.04
N HIS A 169 -9.42 3.97 -21.63
CA HIS A 169 -8.56 4.09 -22.81
C HIS A 169 -7.10 3.77 -22.45
N PRO A 170 -6.40 2.91 -23.23
CA PRO A 170 -5.08 2.39 -22.88
C PRO A 170 -3.98 3.46 -22.78
N LEU A 171 -4.16 4.60 -23.46
CA LEU A 171 -3.22 5.71 -23.36
C LEU A 171 -3.06 6.23 -21.92
N TRP A 172 -4.08 6.12 -21.07
CA TRP A 172 -3.96 6.49 -19.65
C TRP A 172 -2.96 5.63 -18.88
N GLN A 173 -2.61 4.44 -19.37
CA GLN A 173 -1.56 3.63 -18.76
C GLN A 173 -0.17 4.27 -18.93
N GLN A 174 -0.02 5.17 -19.91
CA GLN A 174 1.27 5.72 -20.32
C GLN A 174 1.43 7.20 -19.97
N ILE A 175 0.33 7.99 -20.00
CA ILE A 175 0.40 9.45 -19.83
C ILE A 175 -0.36 9.97 -18.60
N TYR A 176 -0.77 9.10 -17.68
CA TYR A 176 -1.48 9.54 -16.47
C TYR A 176 -0.54 10.30 -15.53
N PRO A 177 -0.79 11.60 -15.25
CA PRO A 177 0.13 12.41 -14.45
C PRO A 177 0.41 11.85 -13.05
N PRO A 178 1.59 12.11 -12.48
CA PRO A 178 2.67 12.94 -13.02
C PRO A 178 3.48 12.26 -14.13
N ASN A 179 3.79 12.98 -15.21
CA ASN A 179 4.54 12.46 -16.37
C ASN A 179 6.04 12.81 -16.34
N GLY A 180 6.56 13.18 -15.17
CA GLY A 180 7.95 13.60 -15.00
C GLY A 180 8.19 14.50 -13.80
N TRP A 181 9.46 14.79 -13.54
CA TRP A 181 9.88 15.69 -12.47
C TRP A 181 9.21 17.06 -12.59
N ARG A 182 8.71 17.59 -11.47
CA ARG A 182 7.98 18.89 -11.40
C ARG A 182 6.74 18.98 -12.32
N CYS A 183 6.17 17.85 -12.73
CA CYS A 183 4.91 17.85 -13.48
C CYS A 183 3.78 18.46 -12.62
N ARG A 184 3.03 19.40 -13.21
CA ARG A 184 1.88 20.06 -12.58
C ARG A 184 0.55 19.79 -13.28
N CYS A 185 0.57 18.87 -14.24
CA CYS A 185 -0.60 18.41 -14.96
C CYS A 185 -1.46 17.49 -14.06
N ARG A 186 -2.75 17.39 -14.37
CA ARG A 186 -3.74 16.55 -13.68
C ARG A 186 -4.76 16.04 -14.68
N VAL A 187 -5.58 15.08 -14.27
CA VAL A 187 -6.81 14.72 -14.99
C VAL A 187 -8.04 15.26 -14.29
N VAL A 188 -9.13 15.44 -15.04
CA VAL A 188 -10.45 15.80 -14.55
C VAL A 188 -11.46 14.83 -15.16
N ALA A 189 -12.29 14.20 -14.32
CA ALA A 189 -13.34 13.30 -14.80
C ALA A 189 -14.50 14.11 -15.39
N MET A 190 -15.09 13.64 -16.49
CA MET A 190 -16.15 14.31 -17.25
C MET A 190 -17.33 13.37 -17.50
N ARG A 191 -18.54 13.93 -17.50
CA ARG A 191 -19.79 13.25 -17.91
C ARG A 191 -19.88 13.19 -19.43
N GLN A 192 -20.64 12.23 -19.96
CA GLN A 192 -20.88 12.10 -21.41
C GLN A 192 -21.42 13.41 -22.01
N GLU A 193 -22.42 14.04 -21.38
CA GLU A 193 -23.01 15.31 -21.84
C GLU A 193 -21.98 16.45 -21.96
N GLU A 194 -20.99 16.49 -21.07
CA GLU A 194 -19.92 17.50 -21.10
C GLU A 194 -18.94 17.25 -22.25
N VAL A 195 -18.75 15.99 -22.64
CA VAL A 195 -17.93 15.61 -23.79
C VAL A 195 -18.68 15.88 -25.10
N ASP A 196 -19.98 15.57 -25.14
CA ASP A 196 -20.84 15.79 -26.31
C ASP A 196 -20.98 17.29 -26.64
N ALA A 197 -20.96 18.16 -25.63
CA ALA A 197 -20.91 19.61 -25.81
C ALA A 197 -19.62 20.10 -26.50
N GLY A 198 -18.56 19.27 -26.53
CA GLY A 198 -17.35 19.50 -27.33
C GLY A 198 -16.41 20.61 -26.83
N ALA A 199 -16.73 21.27 -25.71
CA ALA A 199 -15.94 22.36 -25.15
C ALA A 199 -15.59 22.13 -23.67
N SER A 200 -14.40 22.59 -23.29
CA SER A 200 -13.96 22.63 -21.90
C SER A 200 -14.74 23.71 -21.12
N PRO A 201 -14.67 23.72 -19.78
CA PRO A 201 -15.26 24.78 -18.96
C PRO A 201 -14.76 26.20 -19.29
N THR A 202 -13.63 26.34 -19.99
CA THR A 202 -13.08 27.63 -20.43
C THR A 202 -13.43 27.95 -21.89
N GLY A 203 -14.32 27.18 -22.53
CA GLY A 203 -14.74 27.37 -23.92
C GLY A 203 -13.75 26.86 -24.97
N ALA A 204 -12.64 26.25 -24.56
CA ALA A 204 -11.66 25.68 -25.50
C ALA A 204 -12.13 24.30 -26.01
N PRO A 205 -11.92 23.94 -27.28
CA PRO A 205 -12.38 22.66 -27.82
C PRO A 205 -11.74 21.46 -27.10
N LEU A 206 -12.55 20.42 -26.90
CA LEU A 206 -12.06 19.11 -26.45
C LEU A 206 -11.39 18.37 -27.60
N ARG A 207 -10.38 17.56 -27.27
CA ARG A 207 -9.67 16.71 -28.23
C ARG A 207 -9.97 15.26 -27.89
N ILE A 208 -10.81 14.62 -28.68
CA ILE A 208 -11.28 13.25 -28.42
C ILE A 208 -10.51 12.17 -29.19
N GLU A 209 -9.61 12.58 -30.08
CA GLU A 209 -8.73 11.68 -30.81
C GLU A 209 -7.41 11.49 -30.05
N PRO A 210 -6.98 10.23 -29.82
CA PRO A 210 -5.70 9.97 -29.17
C PRO A 210 -4.54 10.41 -30.07
N PRO A 211 -3.48 11.01 -29.51
CA PRO A 211 -2.28 11.36 -30.27
C PRO A 211 -1.65 10.11 -30.90
N GLN A 212 -1.27 10.21 -32.18
CA GLN A 212 -0.63 9.14 -32.96
C GLN A 212 0.90 9.10 -32.78
N GLU A 213 1.39 9.57 -31.63
CA GLU A 213 2.83 9.69 -31.39
C GLU A 213 3.43 8.31 -31.12
N GLN A 214 4.43 7.94 -31.92
CA GLN A 214 5.12 6.67 -31.71
C GLN A 214 5.98 6.77 -30.44
N PRO A 215 5.86 5.79 -29.52
CA PRO A 215 6.79 5.66 -28.41
C PRO A 215 8.24 5.65 -28.90
N LYS A 216 9.13 6.23 -28.10
CA LYS A 216 10.56 6.22 -28.35
C LYS A 216 11.23 5.18 -27.48
N GLU A 217 12.22 4.50 -28.05
CA GLU A 217 13.06 3.60 -27.31
C GLU A 217 13.91 4.36 -26.29
N TRP A 218 13.90 3.88 -25.05
CA TRP A 218 14.78 4.32 -23.98
C TRP A 218 15.45 3.11 -23.34
N ILE A 219 16.75 3.19 -23.13
CA ILE A 219 17.55 2.14 -22.52
C ILE A 219 17.94 2.58 -21.10
N ASN A 220 17.55 1.80 -20.11
CA ASN A 220 18.04 1.94 -18.74
C ASN A 220 19.52 1.58 -18.72
N ARG A 221 20.40 2.57 -18.54
CA ARG A 221 21.85 2.35 -18.57
C ARG A 221 22.38 1.57 -17.36
N ARG A 222 21.57 1.40 -16.31
CA ARG A 222 21.92 0.64 -15.11
C ARG A 222 21.63 -0.84 -15.28
N THR A 223 20.49 -1.18 -15.89
CA THR A 223 20.02 -2.57 -15.99
C THR A 223 20.14 -3.16 -17.40
N GLY A 224 20.33 -2.32 -18.42
CA GLY A 224 20.26 -2.70 -19.83
C GLY A 224 18.84 -2.87 -20.36
N GLU A 225 17.81 -2.65 -19.53
CA GLU A 225 16.40 -2.80 -19.93
C GLU A 225 16.02 -1.78 -21.00
N VAL A 226 15.32 -2.24 -22.05
CA VAL A 226 14.81 -1.41 -23.13
C VAL A 226 13.31 -1.20 -22.97
N ARG A 227 12.87 0.06 -23.01
CA ARG A 227 11.46 0.46 -22.84
C ARG A 227 11.00 1.37 -23.97
N GLN A 228 9.71 1.32 -24.27
CA GLN A 228 9.06 2.21 -25.23
C GLN A 228 8.29 3.28 -24.46
N ILE A 229 8.71 4.54 -24.57
CA ILE A 229 8.19 5.66 -23.77
C ILE A 229 7.56 6.71 -24.68
N VAL A 230 6.33 7.09 -24.37
CA VAL A 230 5.61 8.15 -25.09
C VAL A 230 6.38 9.47 -24.99
N PRO A 231 6.58 10.20 -26.11
CA PRO A 231 7.21 11.52 -26.08
C PRO A 231 6.57 12.44 -25.04
N GLY A 232 7.40 13.11 -24.23
CA GLY A 232 6.94 13.97 -23.14
C GLY A 232 6.76 13.27 -21.79
N VAL A 233 6.77 11.94 -21.74
CA VAL A 233 6.84 11.19 -20.48
C VAL A 233 8.30 10.96 -20.11
N SER A 234 8.67 11.28 -18.88
CA SER A 234 10.02 10.99 -18.38
C SER A 234 10.10 9.51 -17.98
N PRO A 235 11.21 8.80 -18.25
CA PRO A 235 11.39 7.44 -17.76
C PRO A 235 11.26 7.39 -16.23
N GLY A 236 10.58 6.36 -15.72
CA GLY A 236 10.20 6.23 -14.31
C GLY A 236 8.85 6.88 -13.97
N PHE A 237 8.18 7.47 -14.96
CA PHE A 237 6.81 7.99 -14.90
C PHE A 237 5.92 7.42 -16.01
N ASP A 238 6.46 6.50 -16.80
CA ASP A 238 5.85 5.77 -17.93
C ASP A 238 4.87 4.67 -17.49
N TYR A 239 4.12 4.93 -16.42
CA TYR A 239 3.10 4.03 -15.89
C TYR A 239 2.00 4.82 -15.17
N ASN A 240 0.79 4.26 -15.12
CA ASN A 240 -0.29 4.80 -14.31
C ASN A 240 -0.10 4.41 -12.83
N VAL A 241 0.37 5.37 -12.03
CA VAL A 241 0.61 5.17 -10.60
C VAL A 241 -0.62 4.71 -9.81
N GLY A 242 -1.82 5.11 -10.26
CA GLY A 242 -3.07 4.72 -9.63
C GLY A 242 -3.51 3.30 -9.98
N GLU A 243 -3.40 2.93 -11.25
CA GLU A 243 -3.70 1.57 -11.70
C GLU A 243 -2.72 0.58 -11.11
N ALA A 244 -1.42 0.91 -11.15
CA ALA A 244 -0.41 0.03 -10.59
C ALA A 244 -0.58 -0.14 -9.07
N SER A 245 -1.04 0.89 -8.33
CA SER A 245 -1.47 0.72 -6.92
C SER A 245 -2.70 -0.19 -6.77
N ALA A 246 -3.69 -0.09 -7.67
CA ALA A 246 -4.90 -0.92 -7.69
C ALA A 246 -4.63 -2.39 -8.01
N GLN A 247 -3.74 -2.65 -8.97
CA GLN A 247 -3.41 -3.99 -9.44
C GLN A 247 -2.93 -4.87 -8.29
N TRP A 248 -2.13 -4.33 -7.37
CA TRP A 248 -1.66 -5.04 -6.18
C TRP A 248 -2.80 -5.46 -5.25
N GLN A 249 -3.74 -4.54 -4.97
CA GLN A 249 -4.93 -4.85 -4.18
C GLN A 249 -5.81 -5.91 -4.85
N SER A 250 -5.97 -5.82 -6.18
CA SER A 250 -6.75 -6.79 -6.95
C SER A 250 -6.08 -8.17 -7.00
N MET A 251 -4.76 -8.25 -7.12
CA MET A 251 -4.00 -9.50 -7.08
C MET A 251 -4.11 -10.16 -5.71
N ALA A 252 -4.02 -9.40 -4.62
CA ALA A 252 -4.21 -9.91 -3.27
C ALA A 252 -5.65 -10.42 -3.03
N GLN A 253 -6.66 -9.73 -3.58
CA GLN A 253 -8.06 -10.20 -3.53
C GLN A 253 -8.28 -11.48 -4.35
N GLN A 254 -7.72 -11.57 -5.55
CA GLN A 254 -7.78 -12.80 -6.35
C GLN A 254 -7.07 -13.96 -5.66
N LEU A 255 -5.95 -13.69 -5.00
CA LEU A 255 -5.22 -14.66 -4.19
C LEU A 255 -6.07 -15.14 -3.01
N ALA A 256 -6.73 -14.23 -2.30
CA ALA A 256 -7.67 -14.55 -1.23
C ALA A 256 -8.84 -15.41 -1.73
N GLN A 257 -9.42 -15.08 -2.87
CA GLN A 257 -10.54 -15.83 -3.45
C GLN A 257 -10.11 -17.24 -3.89
N LYS A 258 -8.97 -17.36 -4.56
CA LYS A 258 -8.41 -18.67 -4.98
C LYS A 258 -8.05 -19.55 -3.79
N THR A 259 -7.45 -18.98 -2.74
CA THR A 259 -7.06 -19.75 -1.54
C THR A 259 -8.24 -20.10 -0.65
N ALA A 260 -9.29 -19.27 -0.59
CA ALA A 260 -10.52 -19.57 0.12
C ALA A 260 -11.39 -20.62 -0.59
N SER A 261 -11.34 -20.69 -1.92
CA SER A 261 -12.07 -21.68 -2.73
C SER A 261 -11.33 -23.02 -2.88
N ALA A 262 -10.03 -23.06 -2.58
CA ALA A 262 -9.24 -24.28 -2.62
C ALA A 262 -9.49 -25.15 -1.37
N PRO A 263 -9.45 -26.49 -1.49
CA PRO A 263 -9.40 -27.39 -0.33
C PRO A 263 -8.25 -27.02 0.61
N ALA A 264 -8.44 -27.21 1.91
CA ALA A 264 -7.52 -26.74 2.94
C ALA A 264 -6.05 -27.13 2.73
N GLU A 265 -5.77 -28.38 2.34
CA GLU A 265 -4.40 -28.84 2.07
C GLU A 265 -3.76 -28.11 0.88
N LEU A 266 -4.49 -27.97 -0.23
CA LEU A 266 -4.02 -27.26 -1.43
C LEU A 266 -3.87 -25.76 -1.17
N GLY A 267 -4.85 -25.16 -0.48
CA GLY A 267 -4.81 -23.77 -0.07
C GLY A 267 -3.63 -23.47 0.85
N ALA A 268 -3.29 -24.38 1.76
CA ALA A 268 -2.14 -24.22 2.66
C ALA A 268 -0.81 -24.40 1.94
N ALA A 269 -0.70 -25.35 1.00
CA ALA A 269 0.49 -25.51 0.17
C ALA A 269 0.72 -24.26 -0.70
N LEU A 270 -0.34 -23.74 -1.33
CA LEU A 270 -0.29 -22.47 -2.08
C LEU A 270 0.08 -21.30 -1.16
N GLY A 271 -0.56 -21.19 0.01
CA GLY A 271 -0.25 -20.20 1.04
C GLY A 271 1.21 -20.25 1.50
N GLN A 272 1.76 -21.45 1.68
CA GLN A 272 3.17 -21.65 2.02
C GLN A 272 4.09 -21.19 0.88
N ALA A 273 3.79 -21.54 -0.37
CA ALA A 273 4.57 -21.09 -1.53
C ALA A 273 4.55 -19.56 -1.69
N ILE A 274 3.40 -18.92 -1.45
CA ILE A 274 3.27 -17.45 -1.41
C ILE A 274 4.14 -16.87 -0.31
N ASN A 275 4.07 -17.42 0.91
CA ASN A 275 4.84 -16.95 2.06
C ASN A 275 6.36 -17.14 1.91
N GLN A 276 6.78 -18.14 1.13
CA GLN A 276 8.19 -18.41 0.81
C GLN A 276 8.72 -17.51 -0.32
N SER A 277 7.84 -17.03 -1.20
CA SER A 277 8.19 -16.04 -2.22
C SER A 277 8.27 -14.63 -1.62
N PRO A 278 9.39 -13.89 -1.77
CA PRO A 278 9.47 -12.52 -1.29
C PRO A 278 8.36 -11.61 -1.84
N ALA A 279 8.04 -11.75 -3.13
CA ALA A 279 6.99 -10.96 -3.77
C ALA A 279 5.58 -11.37 -3.30
N GLY A 280 5.35 -12.67 -3.07
CA GLY A 280 4.08 -13.17 -2.56
C GLY A 280 3.80 -12.74 -1.12
N ALA A 281 4.80 -12.88 -0.24
CA ALA A 281 4.70 -12.43 1.14
C ALA A 281 4.46 -10.92 1.23
N GLU A 282 5.20 -10.13 0.44
CA GLU A 282 5.05 -8.68 0.38
C GLU A 282 3.66 -8.25 -0.12
N LEU A 283 3.11 -8.95 -1.12
CA LEU A 283 1.77 -8.70 -1.64
C LEU A 283 0.70 -8.82 -0.55
N VAL A 284 0.73 -9.92 0.22
CA VAL A 284 -0.26 -10.17 1.29
C VAL A 284 -0.10 -9.14 2.42
N ASP A 285 1.14 -8.87 2.85
CA ASP A 285 1.41 -7.88 3.90
C ASP A 285 0.89 -6.49 3.56
N LYS A 286 1.19 -6.02 2.34
CA LYS A 286 0.82 -4.68 1.92
C LYS A 286 -0.67 -4.53 1.72
N ALA A 287 -1.32 -5.54 1.16
CA ALA A 287 -2.76 -5.56 1.04
C ALA A 287 -3.44 -5.51 2.42
N TRP A 288 -2.92 -6.29 3.37
CA TRP A 288 -3.39 -6.26 4.76
C TRP A 288 -3.16 -4.91 5.43
N ALA A 289 -1.94 -4.37 5.39
CA ALA A 289 -1.60 -3.09 6.00
C ALA A 289 -2.38 -1.92 5.41
N ALA A 290 -2.62 -1.92 4.08
CA ALA A 290 -3.42 -0.90 3.41
C ALA A 290 -4.90 -1.00 3.83
N TRP A 291 -5.43 -2.21 3.99
CA TRP A 291 -6.79 -2.41 4.49
C TRP A 291 -6.96 -1.94 5.94
N ILE A 292 -5.95 -2.15 6.79
CA ILE A 292 -5.94 -1.59 8.16
C ILE A 292 -5.92 -0.06 8.12
N THR A 293 -5.11 0.58 7.24
CA THR A 293 -5.17 2.05 7.07
C THR A 293 -6.57 2.52 6.78
N ASP A 294 -7.23 1.85 5.83
CA ASP A 294 -8.58 2.16 5.38
C ASP A 294 -9.59 2.06 6.50
N LEU A 295 -9.49 0.98 7.26
CA LEU A 295 -10.37 0.77 8.39
C LEU A 295 -10.11 1.77 9.54
N MET A 296 -8.86 2.14 9.83
CA MET A 296 -8.54 3.05 10.94
C MET A 296 -8.87 4.50 10.64
N ALA A 297 -8.82 4.89 9.37
CA ALA A 297 -9.19 6.25 8.96
C ALA A 297 -10.70 6.51 9.06
N ASP A 298 -11.51 5.47 8.90
CA ASP A 298 -12.95 5.51 9.11
C ASP A 298 -13.39 4.25 9.89
N PRO A 299 -13.29 4.28 11.24
CA PRO A 299 -13.42 3.11 12.11
C PRO A 299 -14.86 2.66 12.31
N ILE A 300 -15.58 2.49 11.20
CA ILE A 300 -16.95 2.02 11.13
C ILE A 300 -16.95 0.63 10.51
N ALA A 301 -17.41 -0.36 11.29
CA ALA A 301 -17.56 -1.73 10.80
C ALA A 301 -18.64 -1.78 9.71
N ARG A 302 -18.27 -2.29 8.52
CA ARG A 302 -19.14 -2.47 7.35
C ARG A 302 -19.22 -3.91 6.89
N LYS A 303 -18.77 -4.87 7.72
CA LYS A 303 -18.70 -6.31 7.41
C LYS A 303 -17.84 -6.60 6.17
N ARG A 304 -16.80 -5.80 5.97
CA ARG A 304 -15.79 -6.03 4.93
C ARG A 304 -14.85 -7.14 5.37
N MET A 305 -14.48 -7.98 4.41
CA MET A 305 -13.52 -9.07 4.61
C MET A 305 -12.15 -8.70 4.05
N ALA A 306 -11.10 -9.17 4.70
CA ALA A 306 -9.73 -9.12 4.20
C ALA A 306 -8.98 -10.42 4.52
N LEU A 307 -7.99 -10.74 3.68
CA LEU A 307 -7.07 -11.84 3.92
C LEU A 307 -5.96 -11.38 4.86
N LEU A 308 -5.86 -12.01 6.03
CA LEU A 308 -4.74 -11.79 6.96
C LEU A 308 -3.53 -12.66 6.61
N GLY A 309 -3.77 -13.89 6.16
CA GLY A 309 -2.73 -14.86 5.87
C GLY A 309 -3.29 -16.26 5.70
N PHE A 310 -2.47 -17.28 5.96
CA PHE A 310 -2.82 -18.67 5.72
C PHE A 310 -2.55 -19.54 6.94
N VAL A 311 -3.43 -20.50 7.21
CA VAL A 311 -3.17 -21.60 8.15
C VAL A 311 -2.05 -22.46 7.57
N ARG A 312 -1.05 -22.82 8.40
CA ARG A 312 0.14 -23.54 7.92
C ARG A 312 -0.19 -25.02 7.68
N PRO A 313 0.45 -25.69 6.71
CA PRO A 313 0.18 -27.10 6.43
C PRO A 313 0.30 -28.01 7.67
N GLN A 314 1.31 -27.79 8.53
CA GLN A 314 1.47 -28.56 9.76
C GLN A 314 0.33 -28.31 10.78
N ASP A 315 -0.24 -27.10 10.81
CA ASP A 315 -1.36 -26.78 11.70
C ASP A 315 -2.62 -27.51 11.24
N ILE A 316 -2.86 -27.55 9.92
CA ILE A 316 -3.99 -28.28 9.32
C ILE A 316 -3.86 -29.79 9.60
N ALA A 317 -2.67 -30.35 9.43
CA ALA A 317 -2.41 -31.76 9.73
C ALA A 317 -2.66 -32.07 11.23
N ALA A 318 -2.17 -31.20 12.13
CA ALA A 318 -2.38 -31.36 13.57
C ALA A 318 -3.87 -31.28 13.98
N LEU A 319 -4.63 -30.38 13.36
CA LEU A 319 -6.09 -30.29 13.56
C LEU A 319 -6.82 -31.52 13.01
N GLY A 320 -6.43 -31.99 11.82
CA GLY A 320 -7.02 -33.17 11.18
C GLY A 320 -6.82 -34.44 12.00
N GLN A 321 -5.64 -34.64 12.59
CA GLN A 321 -5.37 -35.74 13.54
C GLN A 321 -6.29 -35.72 14.78
N ARG A 322 -6.82 -34.53 15.13
CA ARG A 322 -7.75 -34.31 16.24
C ARG A 322 -9.21 -34.28 15.80
N GLY A 323 -9.50 -34.60 14.54
CA GLY A 323 -10.85 -34.57 13.97
C GLY A 323 -11.44 -33.17 13.78
N ILE A 324 -10.61 -32.11 13.90
CA ILE A 324 -11.05 -30.73 13.73
C ILE A 324 -10.94 -30.38 12.24
N LYS A 325 -12.07 -30.01 11.63
CA LYS A 325 -12.14 -29.68 10.21
C LYS A 325 -11.63 -28.27 9.95
N VAL A 326 -10.87 -28.14 8.86
CA VAL A 326 -10.46 -26.86 8.28
C VAL A 326 -10.99 -26.85 6.84
N PRO A 327 -11.96 -26.00 6.49
CA PRO A 327 -12.56 -25.98 5.15
C PRO A 327 -11.61 -25.39 4.11
N ASN A 328 -10.89 -24.33 4.46
CA ASN A 328 -9.83 -23.73 3.64
C ASN A 328 -8.74 -23.13 4.54
N ALA A 329 -7.58 -22.87 3.94
CA ALA A 329 -6.43 -22.33 4.65
C ALA A 329 -6.44 -20.80 4.76
N ALA A 330 -7.34 -20.09 4.07
CA ALA A 330 -7.35 -18.62 4.05
C ALA A 330 -7.88 -18.07 5.39
N ILE A 331 -7.04 -17.35 6.13
CA ILE A 331 -7.44 -16.70 7.38
C ILE A 331 -8.08 -15.36 7.03
N GLN A 332 -9.40 -15.32 7.05
CA GLN A 332 -10.15 -14.12 6.77
C GLN A 332 -10.48 -13.32 8.04
N VAL A 333 -10.57 -11.99 7.87
CA VAL A 333 -10.91 -11.06 8.96
C VAL A 333 -12.04 -10.16 8.52
N GLU A 334 -13.09 -10.12 9.33
CA GLU A 334 -14.15 -9.12 9.21
C GLU A 334 -13.74 -7.84 9.98
N ASP A 335 -13.95 -6.67 9.38
CA ASP A 335 -13.61 -5.36 9.97
C ASP A 335 -14.13 -5.16 11.41
N SER A 336 -15.27 -5.76 11.77
CA SER A 336 -15.85 -5.71 13.12
C SER A 336 -14.94 -6.31 14.21
N ARG A 337 -13.96 -7.15 13.84
CA ARG A 337 -12.98 -7.72 14.77
C ARG A 337 -11.96 -6.69 15.25
N ILE A 338 -11.82 -5.60 14.51
CA ILE A 338 -10.77 -4.60 14.68
C ILE A 338 -11.35 -3.29 15.21
N VAL A 339 -12.53 -2.87 14.74
CA VAL A 339 -13.17 -1.61 15.18
C VAL A 339 -14.49 -1.82 15.93
N GLY A 340 -14.95 -3.07 16.07
CA GLY A 340 -16.21 -3.39 16.75
C GLY A 340 -16.08 -3.55 18.27
N LYS A 341 -17.19 -3.99 18.89
CA LYS A 341 -17.32 -4.15 20.35
C LYS A 341 -16.20 -4.97 20.99
N LYS A 342 -15.68 -6.00 20.32
CA LYS A 342 -14.63 -6.85 20.89
C LYS A 342 -13.29 -6.12 20.99
N ALA A 343 -12.94 -5.32 19.98
CA ALA A 343 -11.76 -4.47 20.01
C ALA A 343 -11.88 -3.38 21.08
N GLN A 344 -13.05 -2.74 21.20
CA GLN A 344 -13.32 -1.75 22.26
C GLN A 344 -13.14 -2.32 23.66
N ARG A 345 -13.52 -3.59 23.89
CA ARG A 345 -13.26 -4.27 25.17
C ARG A 345 -11.78 -4.43 25.47
N HIS A 346 -10.97 -4.73 24.47
CA HIS A 346 -9.52 -4.81 24.65
C HIS A 346 -8.91 -3.43 24.92
N GLN A 347 -9.42 -2.40 24.26
CA GLN A 347 -9.01 -1.01 24.53
C GLN A 347 -9.32 -0.62 25.98
N GLY A 348 -10.51 -0.97 26.48
CA GLY A 348 -10.89 -0.73 27.87
C GLY A 348 -10.09 -1.53 28.90
N LYS A 349 -9.49 -2.65 28.50
CA LYS A 349 -8.59 -3.47 29.34
C LYS A 349 -7.12 -3.04 29.25
N GLY A 350 -6.79 -2.14 28.33
CA GLY A 350 -5.41 -1.74 28.07
C GLY A 350 -4.57 -2.81 27.37
N ASP A 351 -5.19 -3.83 26.77
CA ASP A 351 -4.51 -4.94 26.08
C ASP A 351 -4.71 -4.93 24.55
N ALA A 352 -5.30 -3.86 24.01
CA ALA A 352 -5.52 -3.73 22.57
C ALA A 352 -4.20 -3.64 21.77
N LEU A 353 -4.21 -4.23 20.59
CA LEU A 353 -3.16 -4.01 19.58
C LEU A 353 -3.24 -2.57 19.08
N SER A 354 -2.08 -1.92 18.95
CA SER A 354 -1.96 -0.61 18.30
C SER A 354 -2.22 -0.70 16.78
N GLU A 355 -2.37 0.44 16.11
CA GLU A 355 -2.45 0.46 14.64
C GLU A 355 -1.21 -0.16 14.00
N GLY A 356 -0.02 0.11 14.55
CA GLY A 356 1.24 -0.50 14.10
C GLY A 356 1.25 -2.02 14.24
N ASP A 357 0.77 -2.53 15.39
CA ASP A 357 0.63 -3.96 15.63
C ASP A 357 -0.32 -4.62 14.62
N TRP A 358 -1.48 -4.00 14.38
CA TRP A 358 -2.44 -4.50 13.39
C TRP A 358 -1.85 -4.54 11.99
N ARG A 359 -1.11 -3.51 11.57
CA ARG A 359 -0.45 -3.47 10.26
C ARG A 359 0.62 -4.55 10.10
N ALA A 360 1.37 -4.84 11.16
CA ALA A 360 2.43 -5.86 11.16
C ALA A 360 1.90 -7.31 11.31
N LEU A 361 0.61 -7.50 11.60
CA LEU A 361 0.05 -8.78 12.00
C LEU A 361 0.23 -9.89 10.95
N SER A 362 0.03 -9.58 9.67
CA SER A 362 0.21 -10.56 8.57
C SER A 362 1.65 -11.09 8.51
N ALA A 363 2.62 -10.18 8.65
CA ALA A 363 4.03 -10.53 8.63
C ALA A 363 4.42 -11.38 9.84
N ASN A 364 3.94 -11.00 11.03
CA ASN A 364 4.19 -11.74 12.27
C ASN A 364 3.55 -13.14 12.24
N LEU A 365 2.36 -13.27 11.65
CA LEU A 365 1.63 -14.54 11.57
C LEU A 365 2.38 -15.61 10.77
N ARG A 366 3.23 -15.22 9.81
CA ARG A 366 4.06 -16.19 9.06
C ARG A 366 5.16 -16.83 9.90
N ARG A 367 5.56 -16.20 11.00
CA ARG A 367 6.65 -16.65 11.87
C ARG A 367 6.20 -16.62 13.34
N PRO A 368 5.21 -17.46 13.72
CA PRO A 368 4.76 -17.51 15.10
C PRO A 368 5.87 -18.05 15.99
N LYS A 369 5.95 -17.54 17.22
CA LYS A 369 6.83 -18.07 18.27
C LYS A 369 6.33 -19.43 18.77
N ALA A 370 5.00 -19.55 18.90
CA ALA A 370 4.32 -20.79 19.21
C ALA A 370 2.92 -20.82 18.57
N VAL A 371 2.42 -22.02 18.29
CA VAL A 371 1.04 -22.27 17.90
C VAL A 371 0.44 -23.30 18.84
N LEU A 372 -0.73 -22.96 19.39
CA LEU A 372 -1.43 -23.76 20.37
C LEU A 372 -2.86 -24.05 19.93
N LEU A 373 -3.42 -25.15 20.42
CA LEU A 373 -4.83 -25.50 20.30
C LEU A 373 -5.54 -25.20 21.61
N ASP A 374 -6.61 -24.40 21.53
CA ASP A 374 -7.62 -24.33 22.58
C ASP A 374 -8.53 -25.55 22.46
N LYS A 375 -8.44 -26.48 23.41
CA LYS A 375 -9.18 -27.75 23.36
C LYS A 375 -10.67 -27.58 23.60
N HIS A 376 -11.08 -26.52 24.28
CA HIS A 376 -12.50 -26.25 24.55
C HIS A 376 -13.15 -25.64 23.32
N ASN A 377 -12.56 -24.58 22.77
CA ASN A 377 -13.14 -23.82 21.66
C ASN A 377 -12.75 -24.39 20.29
N GLN A 378 -11.84 -25.36 20.24
CA GLN A 378 -11.26 -25.93 19.02
C GLN A 378 -10.66 -24.85 18.10
N THR A 379 -10.03 -23.83 18.71
CA THR A 379 -9.42 -22.71 17.98
C THR A 379 -7.91 -22.77 18.02
N LEU A 380 -7.26 -22.33 16.93
CA LEU A 380 -5.83 -22.09 16.92
C LEU A 380 -5.51 -20.77 17.62
N LEU A 381 -4.43 -20.78 18.39
CA LEU A 381 -3.86 -19.62 19.05
C LEU A 381 -2.42 -19.46 18.57
N TYR A 382 -2.16 -18.37 17.86
CA TYR A 382 -0.82 -17.99 17.45
C TYR A 382 -0.25 -17.00 18.48
N VAL A 383 0.94 -17.30 18.98
CA VAL A 383 1.73 -16.42 19.85
C VAL A 383 2.75 -15.71 18.98
N LEU A 384 2.59 -14.40 18.83
CA LEU A 384 3.38 -13.59 17.90
C LEU A 384 4.14 -12.48 18.65
N ALA A 385 5.21 -11.99 18.03
CA ALA A 385 5.96 -10.79 18.44
C ALA A 385 6.11 -10.61 19.97
N PRO A 386 6.74 -11.56 20.68
CA PRO A 386 6.91 -11.46 22.12
C PRO A 386 7.72 -10.21 22.49
N GLN A 387 7.29 -9.51 23.53
CA GLN A 387 7.94 -8.35 24.11
C GLN A 387 7.94 -8.51 25.63
N GLU A 388 9.11 -8.64 26.23
CA GLU A 388 9.28 -8.88 27.67
C GLU A 388 8.42 -10.06 28.17
N ALA A 389 7.44 -9.80 29.03
CA ALA A 389 6.54 -10.81 29.61
C ALA A 389 5.23 -10.98 28.84
N GLN A 390 5.05 -10.31 27.70
CA GLN A 390 3.83 -10.33 26.91
C GLN A 390 4.08 -10.79 25.47
N ALA A 391 3.02 -11.22 24.80
CA ALA A 391 3.02 -11.54 23.38
C ALA A 391 1.67 -11.20 22.75
N GLN A 392 1.66 -10.97 21.44
CA GLN A 392 0.41 -10.83 20.69
C GLN A 392 -0.24 -12.21 20.58
N ARG A 393 -1.42 -12.35 21.18
CA ARG A 393 -2.26 -13.55 21.12
C ARG A 393 -3.28 -13.39 20.01
N VAL A 394 -3.18 -14.19 18.96
CA VAL A 394 -4.08 -14.18 17.80
C VAL A 394 -4.89 -15.47 17.78
N VAL A 395 -6.22 -15.35 17.89
CA VAL A 395 -7.12 -16.51 17.94
C VAL A 395 -7.82 -16.69 16.60
N VAL A 396 -7.62 -17.83 15.97
CA VAL A 396 -8.19 -18.20 14.67
C VAL A 396 -9.13 -19.39 14.85
N ALA A 397 -10.40 -19.21 14.49
CA ALA A 397 -11.32 -20.33 14.36
C ALA A 397 -11.03 -21.06 13.04
N PRO A 398 -10.78 -22.37 13.05
CA PRO A 398 -10.47 -23.11 11.82
C PRO A 398 -11.65 -23.15 10.84
N ALA A 399 -12.88 -23.18 11.35
CA ALA A 399 -14.12 -23.13 10.59
C ALA A 399 -15.04 -22.06 11.17
N TYR A 400 -15.41 -21.08 10.35
CA TYR A 400 -16.38 -20.06 10.70
C TYR A 400 -17.20 -19.64 9.49
N THR A 401 -18.53 -19.66 9.62
CA THR A 401 -19.43 -19.32 8.53
C THR A 401 -19.72 -17.82 8.47
N VAL A 402 -19.44 -17.19 7.34
CA VAL A 402 -19.83 -15.82 7.00
C VAL A 402 -20.61 -15.85 5.69
N LYS A 403 -21.88 -15.41 5.71
CA LYS A 403 -22.76 -15.38 4.51
C LYS A 403 -22.84 -16.71 3.75
N GLY A 404 -22.74 -17.84 4.44
CA GLY A 404 -22.81 -19.18 3.85
C GLY A 404 -21.48 -19.74 3.37
N GLU A 405 -20.40 -18.94 3.36
CA GLU A 405 -19.04 -19.41 3.11
C GLU A 405 -18.35 -19.74 4.43
N GLU A 406 -17.73 -20.90 4.51
CA GLU A 406 -16.98 -21.34 5.69
C GLU A 406 -15.48 -21.15 5.44
N SER A 407 -14.79 -20.44 6.34
CA SER A 407 -13.35 -20.24 6.23
C SER A 407 -12.66 -20.24 7.60
N ALA A 408 -11.34 -20.37 7.60
CA ALA A 408 -10.57 -19.98 8.77
C ALA A 408 -10.79 -18.47 9.03
N SER A 409 -10.98 -18.08 10.28
CA SER A 409 -11.36 -16.71 10.62
C SER A 409 -10.73 -16.20 11.90
N LEU A 410 -10.14 -15.00 11.83
CA LEU A 410 -9.67 -14.29 13.01
C LEU A 410 -10.85 -13.95 13.93
N ARG A 411 -10.78 -14.39 15.18
CA ARG A 411 -11.81 -14.14 16.19
C ARG A 411 -11.45 -12.99 17.12
N THR A 412 -10.17 -12.83 17.43
CA THR A 412 -9.63 -11.75 18.27
C THR A 412 -8.12 -11.73 18.19
N ALA A 413 -7.52 -10.55 18.39
CA ALA A 413 -6.09 -10.39 18.61
C ALA A 413 -5.85 -9.28 19.65
N TYR A 414 -4.91 -9.51 20.58
CA TYR A 414 -4.62 -8.62 21.72
C TYR A 414 -3.28 -8.99 22.37
N TRP A 415 -2.73 -8.12 23.20
CA TRP A 415 -1.56 -8.40 24.03
C TRP A 415 -1.94 -9.29 25.21
N ALA A 416 -1.19 -10.37 25.45
CA ALA A 416 -1.44 -11.31 26.54
C ALA A 416 -0.17 -11.65 27.30
N SER A 417 -0.31 -11.91 28.60
CA SER A 417 0.76 -12.42 29.47
C SER A 417 1.24 -13.80 29.00
N LEU A 418 2.55 -13.95 28.80
CA LEU A 418 3.16 -15.25 28.51
C LEU A 418 3.01 -16.21 29.69
N ALA A 419 3.04 -15.70 30.93
CA ALA A 419 2.81 -16.51 32.12
C ALA A 419 1.39 -17.11 32.13
N ASP A 420 0.37 -16.34 31.72
CA ASP A 420 -1.00 -16.83 31.66
C ASP A 420 -1.16 -17.88 30.55
N ILE A 421 -0.50 -17.69 29.40
CA ILE A 421 -0.50 -18.68 28.32
C ILE A 421 0.15 -19.98 28.80
N ARG A 422 1.33 -19.91 29.44
CA ARG A 422 2.02 -21.08 30.02
C ARG A 422 1.16 -21.75 31.11
N GLY A 423 0.50 -20.97 31.96
CA GLY A 423 -0.43 -21.47 32.96
C GLY A 423 -1.60 -22.25 32.37
N ASN A 424 -2.16 -21.79 31.25
CA ASN A 424 -3.24 -22.49 30.55
C ASN A 424 -2.75 -23.77 29.84
N VAL A 425 -1.48 -23.83 29.42
CA VAL A 425 -0.87 -25.07 28.92
C VAL A 425 -0.68 -26.06 30.06
N ALA A 426 -0.10 -25.63 31.19
CA ALA A 426 0.12 -26.46 32.36
C ALA A 426 -1.21 -26.98 32.95
N GLY A 427 -2.25 -26.14 32.95
CA GLY A 427 -3.62 -26.50 33.34
C GLY A 427 -4.37 -27.34 32.32
N GLY A 428 -3.73 -27.68 31.18
CA GLY A 428 -4.30 -28.55 30.15
C GLY A 428 -5.48 -27.93 29.39
N GLN A 429 -5.65 -26.61 29.39
CA GLN A 429 -6.65 -25.92 28.55
C GLN A 429 -6.14 -25.69 27.13
N LEU A 430 -4.85 -25.35 27.03
CA LEU A 430 -4.12 -25.19 25.77
C LEU A 430 -3.19 -26.37 25.55
N GLU A 431 -3.06 -26.79 24.29
CA GLU A 431 -2.08 -27.78 23.85
C GLU A 431 -1.08 -27.12 22.90
N LEU A 432 0.23 -27.29 23.14
CA LEU A 432 1.27 -26.78 22.24
C LEU A 432 1.34 -27.69 21.00
N LEU A 433 1.12 -27.10 19.82
CA LEU A 433 1.21 -27.82 18.54
C LEU A 433 2.58 -27.66 17.88
N ASP A 434 3.16 -26.45 17.95
CA ASP A 434 4.42 -26.09 17.30
C ASP A 434 5.10 -24.91 18.00
N GLY A 435 6.43 -24.84 17.91
CA GLY A 435 7.25 -23.77 18.50
C GLY A 435 7.54 -23.94 19.99
N SER A 436 7.80 -22.83 20.68
CA SER A 436 8.11 -22.81 22.12
C SER A 436 7.58 -21.54 22.77
N LEU A 437 7.17 -21.65 24.04
CA LEU A 437 6.76 -20.51 24.88
C LEU A 437 7.91 -19.97 25.75
N ASP A 438 9.12 -20.50 25.62
CA ASP A 438 10.29 -20.13 26.43
C ASP A 438 10.90 -18.79 26.01
#